data_AF-A0A382CZA4-F1
#
_entry.id   AF-A0A382CZA4-F1
#
_cell.length_a   1.000
_cell.length_b   1.000
_cell.length_c   1.000
_cell.angle_alpha   90.00
_cell.angle_beta   90.00
_cell.angle_gamma   90.00
#
_symmetry.space_group_name_H-M   'P 1'
#
loop_
_entity.id
_entity.type
_entity.pdbx_description
1 polymer ?
#
loop_
_entity_poly.entity_id
_entity_poly.type
_entity_poly.pdbx_seq_one_letter_code
_entity_poly.pdbx_strand_id
1 'polypeptide(L)'
;MNSGLLFRYASRLIIKRKPKKIIPFLRKKFRNLNYKHITHLNLHSQEISNHVVFLAKQKKVRQIIRIFQKKIIKQHRQICCEGRDQASTILRKSPRYDVAFYFKCNLNTASLRRWHDLKKKIPLKEVKKSLRTRTLLDKKR
;
A
#
# COMPACT_ATOMS: atom_id res chain seq x y z
N MET A 1 0.93 10.96 -4.22
CA MET A 1 0.90 9.51 -4.56
C MET A 1 0.77 8.67 -3.31
N ASN A 2 -0.32 7.90 -3.19
CA ASN A 2 -0.52 6.87 -2.16
C ASN A 2 -0.05 5.51 -2.67
N SER A 3 0.87 4.89 -1.93
CA SER A 3 1.49 3.62 -2.32
C SER A 3 0.65 2.39 -1.99
N GLY A 4 -0.22 2.49 -0.98
CA GLY A 4 -1.17 1.43 -0.65
C GLY A 4 -2.16 1.16 -1.78
N LEU A 5 -2.58 2.21 -2.50
CA LEU A 5 -3.47 2.07 -3.68
C LEU A 5 -2.86 1.20 -4.79
N LEU A 6 -1.54 1.24 -4.99
CA LEU A 6 -0.87 0.43 -6.01
C LEU A 6 -0.96 -1.07 -5.71
N PHE A 7 -0.74 -1.46 -4.44
CA PHE A 7 -0.89 -2.85 -4.01
C PHE A 7 -2.34 -3.32 -4.08
N ARG A 8 -3.29 -2.45 -3.72
CA ARG A 8 -4.73 -2.74 -3.82
C ARG A 8 -5.16 -2.93 -5.27
N TYR A 9 -4.69 -2.07 -6.17
CA TYR A 9 -4.94 -2.20 -7.61
C TYR A 9 -4.36 -3.50 -8.18
N ALA A 10 -3.11 -3.84 -7.86
CA ALA A 10 -2.51 -5.10 -8.26
C ALA A 10 -3.32 -6.31 -7.75
N SER A 11 -3.79 -6.26 -6.50
CA SER A 11 -4.63 -7.30 -5.91
C SER A 11 -5.97 -7.44 -6.65
N ARG A 12 -6.65 -6.32 -6.94
CA ARG A 12 -7.87 -6.31 -7.76
C ARG A 12 -7.66 -6.96 -9.12
N LEU A 13 -6.54 -6.66 -9.80
CA LEU A 13 -6.23 -7.25 -11.09
C LEU A 13 -6.04 -8.77 -11.01
N ILE A 14 -5.34 -9.25 -9.98
CA ILE A 14 -5.09 -10.68 -9.76
C ILE A 14 -6.39 -11.42 -9.45
N ILE A 15 -7.19 -10.89 -8.50
CA ILE A 15 -8.47 -11.48 -8.12
C ILE A 15 -9.40 -11.58 -9.33
N LYS A 16 -9.54 -10.49 -10.11
CA LYS A 16 -10.46 -10.44 -11.25
C LYS A 16 -10.02 -11.30 -12.44
N ARG A 17 -8.71 -11.37 -12.73
CA ARG A 17 -8.20 -12.00 -13.96
C ARG A 17 -7.58 -13.39 -13.75
N LYS A 18 -7.28 -13.77 -12.51
CA LYS A 18 -6.68 -15.07 -12.12
C LYS A 18 -5.53 -15.50 -13.06
N PRO A 19 -4.48 -14.67 -13.24
CA PRO A 19 -3.43 -14.96 -14.22
C PRO A 19 -2.58 -16.17 -13.80
N LYS A 20 -2.25 -17.06 -14.76
CA LYS A 20 -1.33 -18.20 -14.54
C LYS A 20 0.05 -17.76 -14.02
N LYS A 21 0.58 -16.65 -14.54
CA LYS A 21 1.88 -16.08 -14.13
C LYS A 21 1.70 -14.64 -13.64
N ILE A 22 1.70 -14.43 -12.32
CA ILE A 22 1.44 -13.11 -11.69
C ILE A 22 2.50 -12.06 -12.08
N ILE A 23 3.78 -12.40 -12.03
CA ILE A 23 4.88 -11.43 -12.21
C ILE A 23 4.92 -10.84 -13.63
N PRO A 24 4.91 -11.63 -14.73
CA PRO A 24 4.86 -11.09 -16.09
C PRO A 24 3.57 -10.29 -16.33
N PHE A 25 2.44 -10.77 -15.81
CA PHE A 25 1.16 -10.08 -15.94
C PHE A 25 1.18 -8.69 -15.29
N LEU A 26 1.65 -8.58 -14.04
CA LEU A 26 1.75 -7.29 -13.36
C LEU A 26 2.75 -6.36 -14.05
N ARG A 27 3.90 -6.86 -14.52
CA ARG A 27 4.86 -6.05 -15.29
C ARG A 27 4.21 -5.41 -16.52
N LYS A 28 3.46 -6.20 -17.30
CA LYS A 28 2.73 -5.71 -18.48
C LYS A 28 1.70 -4.64 -18.10
N LYS A 29 0.93 -4.87 -17.03
CA LYS A 29 -0.11 -3.93 -16.59
C LYS A 29 0.45 -2.63 -16.00
N PHE A 30 1.57 -2.67 -15.29
CA PHE A 30 2.18 -1.48 -14.67
C PHE A 30 3.00 -0.62 -15.64
N ARG A 31 3.41 -1.15 -16.81
CA ARG A 31 4.20 -0.41 -17.81
C ARG A 31 3.48 0.87 -18.30
N ASN A 32 2.20 0.73 -18.64
CA ASN A 32 1.35 1.79 -19.22
C ASN A 32 0.24 2.25 -18.27
N LEU A 33 0.42 2.05 -16.96
CA LEU A 33 -0.60 2.37 -15.98
C LEU A 33 -0.66 3.90 -15.75
N ASN A 34 -1.85 4.47 -15.85
CA ASN A 34 -2.10 5.85 -15.44
C ASN A 34 -2.56 5.88 -13.97
N TYR A 35 -1.82 6.60 -13.12
CA TYR A 35 -2.14 6.70 -11.69
C TYR A 35 -3.49 7.37 -11.43
N LYS A 36 -3.87 8.39 -12.22
CA LYS A 36 -5.16 9.09 -12.08
C LYS A 36 -6.34 8.14 -12.23
N HIS A 37 -6.24 7.14 -13.11
CA HIS A 37 -7.30 6.14 -13.24
C HIS A 37 -7.49 5.31 -11.96
N ILE A 38 -6.40 5.02 -11.23
CA ILE A 38 -6.44 4.19 -10.02
C ILE A 38 -7.19 4.90 -8.89
N THR A 39 -7.04 6.22 -8.77
CA THR A 39 -7.65 7.00 -7.67
C THR A 39 -9.17 7.04 -7.74
N HIS A 40 -9.76 6.83 -8.91
CA HIS A 40 -11.21 6.77 -9.09
C HIS A 40 -11.80 5.35 -8.90
N LEU A 41 -10.97 4.33 -8.64
CA LEU A 41 -11.45 2.95 -8.47
C LEU A 41 -11.81 2.65 -7.02
N ASN A 42 -12.88 1.88 -6.82
CA ASN A 42 -13.17 1.28 -5.53
C ASN A 42 -12.19 0.13 -5.23
N LEU A 43 -11.20 0.40 -4.38
CA LEU A 43 -10.09 -0.50 -4.03
C LEU A 43 -10.10 -0.92 -2.55
N HIS A 44 -11.18 -0.62 -1.83
CA HIS A 44 -11.24 -0.72 -0.36
C HIS A 44 -12.04 -1.93 0.15
N SER A 45 -12.38 -2.88 -0.72
CA SER A 45 -13.06 -4.11 -0.29
C SER A 45 -12.21 -4.94 0.69
N GLN A 46 -12.88 -5.74 1.51
CA GLN A 46 -12.22 -6.62 2.48
C GLN A 46 -11.38 -7.69 1.77
N GLU A 47 -11.90 -8.27 0.67
CA GLU A 47 -11.21 -9.25 -0.15
C GLU A 47 -9.86 -8.70 -0.68
N ILE A 48 -9.87 -7.49 -1.26
CA ILE A 48 -8.64 -6.83 -1.71
C ILE A 48 -7.70 -6.60 -0.53
N SER A 49 -8.23 -6.15 0.61
CA SER A 49 -7.42 -5.86 1.80
C SER A 49 -6.72 -7.11 2.34
N ASN A 50 -7.39 -8.26 2.33
CA ASN A 50 -6.81 -9.55 2.70
C ASN A 50 -5.71 -9.98 1.72
N HIS A 51 -5.99 -9.92 0.42
CA HIS A 51 -5.02 -10.31 -0.62
C HIS A 51 -3.75 -9.43 -0.62
N VAL A 52 -3.88 -8.12 -0.33
CA VAL A 52 -2.74 -7.19 -0.25
C VAL A 52 -1.69 -7.64 0.77
N VAL A 53 -2.10 -8.23 1.91
CA VAL A 53 -1.18 -8.69 2.95
C VAL A 53 -0.20 -9.73 2.39
N PHE A 54 -0.69 -10.66 1.57
CA PHE A 54 0.14 -11.67 0.92
C PHE A 54 0.97 -11.07 -0.20
N LEU A 55 0.36 -10.24 -1.05
CA LEU A 55 1.01 -9.65 -2.21
C LEU A 55 2.19 -8.73 -1.81
N ALA A 56 2.04 -7.94 -0.75
CA ALA A 56 3.07 -7.03 -0.28
C ALA A 56 4.32 -7.77 0.21
N LYS A 57 4.20 -9.00 0.71
CA LYS A 57 5.34 -9.83 1.14
C LYS A 57 6.22 -10.28 -0.03
N GLN A 58 5.71 -10.33 -1.25
CA GLN A 58 6.47 -10.76 -2.42
C GLN A 58 7.47 -9.70 -2.91
N LYS A 59 8.78 -10.01 -2.85
CA LYS A 59 9.87 -9.08 -3.25
C LYS A 59 9.75 -8.63 -4.70
N LYS A 60 9.45 -9.56 -5.62
CA LYS A 60 9.29 -9.27 -7.07
C LYS A 60 8.13 -8.28 -7.33
N VAL A 61 7.04 -8.37 -6.58
CA VAL A 61 5.91 -7.43 -6.71
C VAL A 61 6.29 -6.05 -6.17
N ARG A 62 6.99 -5.98 -5.03
CA ARG A 62 7.51 -4.71 -4.52
C ARG A 62 8.44 -4.01 -5.51
N GLN A 63 9.28 -4.77 -6.21
CA GLN A 63 10.17 -4.21 -7.23
C GLN A 63 9.37 -3.58 -8.39
N ILE A 64 8.34 -4.24 -8.90
CA ILE A 64 7.47 -3.70 -9.96
C ILE A 64 6.83 -2.39 -9.49
N ILE A 65 6.24 -2.39 -8.30
CA ILE A 65 5.57 -1.22 -7.73
C ILE A 65 6.57 -0.08 -7.49
N ARG A 66 7.78 -0.38 -7.00
CA ARG A 66 8.85 0.61 -6.79
C ARG A 66 9.29 1.29 -8.08
N ILE A 67 9.45 0.52 -9.16
CA ILE A 67 9.79 1.07 -10.47
C ILE A 67 8.70 2.06 -10.92
N PHE A 68 7.44 1.69 -10.76
CA PHE A 68 6.31 2.55 -11.11
C PHE A 68 6.21 3.80 -10.22
N GLN A 69 6.40 3.65 -8.90
CA GLN A 69 6.44 4.78 -7.96
C GLN A 69 7.50 5.79 -8.37
N LYS A 70 8.74 5.34 -8.64
CA LYS A 70 9.84 6.22 -9.07
C LYS A 70 9.54 6.90 -10.41
N LYS A 71 8.88 6.21 -11.34
CA LYS A 71 8.43 6.81 -12.60
C LYS A 71 7.49 8.00 -12.33
N ILE A 72 6.48 7.83 -11.48
CA ILE A 72 5.55 8.91 -11.12
C ILE A 72 6.29 10.06 -10.44
N ILE A 73 7.13 9.75 -9.43
CA ILE A 73 7.83 10.79 -8.66
C ILE A 73 8.67 11.68 -9.58
N LYS A 74 9.39 11.09 -10.54
CA LYS A 74 10.21 11.85 -11.50
C LYS A 74 9.42 12.72 -12.47
N GLN A 75 8.14 12.45 -12.68
CA GLN A 75 7.28 13.22 -13.58
C GLN A 75 6.71 14.49 -12.93
N HIS A 76 6.85 14.65 -11.62
CA HIS A 76 6.27 15.76 -10.88
C HIS A 76 7.35 16.51 -10.10
N ARG A 77 7.49 17.81 -10.33
CA ARG A 77 8.44 18.67 -9.61
C ARG A 77 8.16 18.70 -8.11
N GLN A 78 6.88 18.70 -7.72
CA GLN A 78 6.44 18.67 -6.32
C GLN A 78 5.45 17.52 -6.14
N ILE A 79 5.72 16.63 -5.18
CA ILE A 79 4.86 15.48 -4.93
C ILE A 79 4.91 15.03 -3.47
N CYS A 80 3.74 14.89 -2.86
CA CYS A 80 3.60 14.23 -1.57
C CYS A 80 3.49 12.71 -1.77
N CYS A 81 4.35 11.93 -1.10
CA CYS A 81 4.36 10.47 -1.18
C CYS A 81 3.93 9.86 0.15
N GLU A 82 2.82 9.13 0.16
CA GLU A 82 2.27 8.47 1.34
C GLU A 82 2.60 6.97 1.31
N GLY A 83 3.10 6.45 2.43
CA GLY A 83 3.28 5.01 2.67
C GLY A 83 4.23 4.73 3.84
N ARG A 84 4.52 3.44 4.05
CA ARG A 84 5.26 2.97 5.23
C ARG A 84 6.78 3.10 5.11
N ASP A 85 7.31 3.00 3.89
CA ASP A 85 8.74 2.90 3.59
C ASP A 85 9.22 3.94 2.56
N GLN A 86 8.53 5.10 2.47
CA GLN A 86 8.85 6.13 1.49
C GLN A 86 10.26 6.69 1.70
N ALA A 87 10.50 7.31 2.85
CA ALA A 87 11.79 7.95 3.16
C ALA A 87 12.92 6.91 3.28
N SER A 88 12.67 5.79 3.95
CA SER A 88 13.69 4.78 4.24
C SER A 88 14.10 3.95 3.03
N THR A 89 13.23 3.80 2.03
CA THR A 89 13.47 2.84 0.94
C THR A 89 13.24 3.43 -0.45
N ILE A 90 12.07 4.03 -0.71
CA ILE A 90 11.70 4.50 -2.06
C ILE A 90 12.51 5.74 -2.44
N LEU A 91 12.63 6.68 -1.51
CA LEU A 91 13.24 8.01 -1.65
C LEU A 91 14.58 8.14 -0.90
N ARG A 92 15.26 7.03 -0.59
CA ARG A 92 16.49 7.06 0.20
C ARG A 92 17.69 7.69 -0.53
N LYS A 93 17.80 7.47 -1.85
CA LYS A 93 18.97 7.86 -2.65
C LYS A 93 18.58 8.69 -3.88
N SER A 94 17.95 8.06 -4.85
CA SER A 94 17.56 8.71 -6.11
C SER A 94 16.17 8.23 -6.58
N PRO A 95 15.18 9.14 -6.67
CA PRO A 95 15.20 10.51 -6.12
C PRO A 95 15.30 10.50 -4.59
N ARG A 96 15.90 11.53 -3.99
CA ARG A 96 15.92 11.74 -2.53
C ARG A 96 14.72 12.60 -2.14
N TYR A 97 14.14 12.38 -0.96
CA TYR A 97 13.12 13.28 -0.43
C TYR A 97 13.78 14.57 0.09
N ASP A 98 13.09 15.70 -0.03
CA ASP A 98 13.50 16.97 0.57
C ASP A 98 13.06 17.04 2.04
N VAL A 99 11.79 16.67 2.29
CA VAL A 99 11.18 16.66 3.62
C VAL A 99 10.49 15.31 3.85
N ALA A 100 10.61 14.77 5.06
CA ALA A 100 9.94 13.54 5.47
C ALA A 100 9.24 13.72 6.82
N PHE A 101 7.99 13.26 6.89
CA PHE A 101 7.19 13.23 8.11
C PHE A 101 7.01 11.79 8.58
N TYR A 102 7.21 11.53 9.86
CA TYR A 102 6.93 10.24 10.49
C TYR A 102 5.84 10.40 11.54
N PHE A 103 4.65 9.86 11.24
CA PHE A 103 3.52 9.90 12.16
C PHE A 103 3.52 8.64 13.03
N LYS A 104 3.56 8.83 14.36
CA LYS A 104 3.43 7.77 15.35
C LYS A 104 2.16 7.99 16.18
N CYS A 105 1.47 6.91 16.51
CA CYS A 105 0.28 6.93 17.36
C CYS A 105 0.31 5.72 18.29
N ASN A 106 -0.21 5.87 19.51
CA ASN A 106 -0.36 4.74 20.42
C ASN A 106 -1.45 3.77 19.93
N LEU A 107 -1.38 2.51 20.37
CA LEU A 107 -2.28 1.46 19.89
C LEU A 107 -3.75 1.70 20.28
N ASN A 108 -4.01 2.28 21.45
CA ASN A 108 -5.36 2.55 21.93
C ASN A 108 -6.05 3.58 21.02
N THR A 109 -5.44 4.73 20.81
CA THR A 109 -5.95 5.79 19.93
C THR A 109 -6.10 5.30 18.49
N ALA A 110 -5.13 4.55 17.96
CA ALA A 110 -5.25 3.96 16.62
C ALA A 110 -6.41 2.96 16.51
N SER A 111 -6.61 2.11 17.52
CA SER A 111 -7.73 1.15 17.55
C SER A 111 -9.09 1.83 17.64
N LEU A 112 -9.20 2.89 18.44
CA LEU A 112 -10.44 3.65 18.59
C LEU A 112 -10.82 4.34 17.28
N ARG A 113 -9.87 5.05 16.65
CA ARG A 113 -10.09 5.69 15.33
C ARG A 113 -10.54 4.67 14.29
N ARG A 114 -9.85 3.53 14.21
CA ARG A 114 -10.20 2.48 13.26
C ARG A 114 -11.57 1.85 13.53
N TRP A 115 -11.96 1.72 14.80
CA TRP A 115 -13.27 1.21 15.18
C TRP A 115 -14.40 2.16 14.74
N HIS A 116 -14.20 3.48 14.85
CA HIS A 116 -15.10 4.48 14.28
C HIS A 116 -15.14 4.42 12.74
N ASP A 117 -14.00 4.28 12.05
CA ASP A 117 -13.96 4.12 10.58
C ASP A 117 -14.79 2.91 10.11
N LEU A 118 -14.80 1.85 10.91
CA LEU A 118 -15.56 0.63 10.64
C LEU A 118 -17.04 0.74 11.03
N LYS A 119 -17.50 1.95 11.42
CA LYS A 119 -18.85 2.20 11.94
C LYS A 119 -19.20 1.27 13.09
N LYS A 120 -18.22 0.94 13.95
CA LYS A 120 -18.36 0.10 15.14
C LYS A 120 -18.86 -1.33 14.86
N LYS A 121 -18.79 -1.82 13.62
CA LYS A 121 -19.32 -3.13 13.19
C LYS A 121 -18.67 -4.35 13.85
N ILE A 122 -17.47 -4.21 14.41
CA ILE A 122 -16.75 -5.28 15.11
C ILE A 122 -16.28 -4.78 16.49
N PRO A 123 -16.08 -5.65 17.49
CA PRO A 123 -15.64 -5.21 18.82
C PRO A 123 -14.29 -4.49 18.79
N LEU A 124 -14.14 -3.44 19.60
CA LEU A 124 -12.90 -2.66 19.70
C LEU A 124 -11.69 -3.55 20.07
N LYS A 125 -11.90 -4.57 20.92
CA LYS A 125 -10.89 -5.55 21.29
C LYS A 125 -10.31 -6.28 20.08
N GLU A 126 -11.14 -6.67 19.12
CA GLU A 126 -10.72 -7.35 17.88
C GLU A 126 -9.97 -6.39 16.95
N VAL A 127 -10.43 -5.13 16.83
CA VAL A 127 -9.69 -4.09 16.09
C VAL A 127 -8.29 -3.90 16.68
N LYS A 128 -8.21 -3.78 18.00
CA LYS A 128 -6.94 -3.60 18.73
C LYS A 128 -6.01 -4.79 18.53
N LYS A 129 -6.52 -6.02 18.63
CA LYS A 129 -5.77 -7.26 18.38
C LYS A 129 -5.22 -7.29 16.95
N SER A 130 -6.05 -7.00 15.96
CA SER A 130 -5.66 -6.95 14.54
C SER A 130 -4.55 -5.92 14.27
N LEU A 131 -4.67 -4.70 14.81
CA LEU A 131 -3.64 -3.66 14.67
C LEU A 131 -2.32 -4.03 15.35
N ARG A 132 -2.39 -4.68 16.52
CA ARG A 132 -1.19 -5.17 17.23
C ARG A 132 -0.45 -6.20 16.39
N THR A 133 -1.15 -7.21 15.88
CA THR A 133 -0.57 -8.25 15.02
C THR A 133 0.09 -7.64 13.77
N ARG A 134 -0.59 -6.70 13.11
CA ARG A 134 -0.04 -6.01 11.94
C ARG A 134 1.24 -5.23 12.25
N THR A 135 1.27 -4.53 13.40
CA THR A 135 2.45 -3.78 13.83
C THR A 135 3.64 -4.70 14.10
N LEU A 136 3.40 -5.86 14.73
CA LEU A 136 4.44 -6.86 14.97
C LEU A 136 4.99 -7.45 13.67
N LEU A 137 4.11 -7.77 12.71
CA LEU A 137 4.50 -8.27 11.40
C LEU A 137 5.35 -7.26 10.63
N ASP A 138 5.00 -5.97 10.69
CA ASP A 138 5.76 -4.92 10.00
C ASP A 138 7.15 -4.71 10.62
N LYS A 139 7.33 -4.96 11.94
CA LYS A 139 8.64 -4.87 12.60
C LYS A 139 9.59 -6.04 12.26
N LYS A 140 9.03 -7.22 11.97
CA LYS A 140 9.80 -8.43 11.64
C LYS A 140 10.13 -8.54 10.15
N ARG A 141 9.80 -7.53 9.34
CA ARG A 141 9.79 -7.58 7.88
C ARG A 141 11.07 -7.07 7.23
#